data_AF-A0A9D6ZX28-F1
#
_entry.id   AF-A0A9D6ZX28-F1
#
_cell.length_a   1.000
_cell.length_b   1.000
_cell.length_c   1.000
_cell.angle_alpha   90.00
_cell.angle_beta   90.00
_cell.angle_gamma   90.00
#
_symmetry.space_group_name_H-M   'P 1'
#
loop_
_entity.id
_entity.type
_entity.pdbx_description
1 polymer ?
#
loop_
_entity_poly.entity_id
_entity_poly.type
_entity_poly.pdbx_seq_one_letter_code
_entity_poly.pdbx_strand_id
1 'polypeptide(L)'
;MEDKTPSYVLDSFALLAHLQDEPGAAQVARLLENAKAQRVHLWMCIINFAEAMYITERERGLEKTKDTIAAVDTLPIRFVDVHRALALAAAHIKAHHPIAFADAFAVALAQEKHATIVTGDPEFKTVSDQVSIEWLKRA
;
A
#
# COMPACT_ATOMS: atom_id res chain seq x y z
N MET A 1 23.10 -17.64 5.18
CA MET A 1 22.32 -16.40 4.95
C MET A 1 20.88 -16.85 4.85
N GLU A 2 20.03 -16.52 5.81
CA GLU A 2 18.60 -16.76 5.68
C GLU A 2 18.11 -15.94 4.48
N ASP A 3 17.62 -16.63 3.47
CA ASP A 3 17.02 -16.04 2.27
C ASP A 3 15.68 -15.43 2.69
N LYS A 4 15.72 -14.19 3.19
CA LYS A 4 14.55 -13.52 3.75
C LYS A 4 13.63 -13.14 2.60
N THR A 5 12.45 -13.75 2.55
CA THR A 5 11.41 -13.46 1.55
C THR A 5 11.18 -11.95 1.46
N PRO A 6 11.34 -11.31 0.28
CA PRO A 6 11.14 -9.87 0.12
C PRO A 6 9.75 -9.44 0.56
N SER A 7 9.66 -8.27 1.19
CA SER A 7 8.40 -7.71 1.67
C SER A 7 8.10 -6.39 0.99
N TYR A 8 6.82 -6.16 0.70
CA TYR A 8 6.32 -4.96 0.06
C TYR A 8 5.12 -4.41 0.82
N VAL A 9 4.97 -3.09 0.84
CA VAL A 9 3.78 -2.40 1.35
C VAL A 9 3.08 -1.73 0.18
N LEU A 10 1.80 -2.04 0.02
CA LEU A 10 0.93 -1.35 -0.93
C LEU A 10 0.28 -0.15 -0.23
N ASP A 11 0.34 1.02 -0.85
CA ASP A 11 -0.48 2.16 -0.47
C ASP A 11 -1.83 2.14 -1.21
N SER A 12 -2.65 3.17 -1.00
CA SER A 12 -3.95 3.30 -1.67
C SER A 12 -3.79 3.45 -3.19
N PHE A 13 -2.76 4.18 -3.65
CA PHE A 13 -2.45 4.35 -5.07
C PHE A 13 -2.22 3.00 -5.75
N ALA A 14 -1.37 2.14 -5.19
CA ALA A 14 -1.06 0.84 -5.79
C ALA A 14 -2.30 -0.07 -5.87
N LEU A 15 -3.14 -0.08 -4.83
CA LEU A 15 -4.37 -0.85 -4.85
C LEU A 15 -5.35 -0.32 -5.91
N LEU A 16 -5.56 1.00 -5.96
CA LEU A 16 -6.44 1.63 -6.95
C LEU A 16 -5.93 1.40 -8.38
N ALA A 17 -4.64 1.56 -8.62
CA ALA A 17 -4.05 1.32 -9.93
C ALA A 17 -4.35 -0.11 -10.42
N HIS A 18 -4.28 -1.12 -9.54
CA HIS A 18 -4.66 -2.49 -9.87
C HIS A 18 -6.16 -2.67 -10.14
N LEU A 19 -7.01 -2.10 -9.29
CA LEU A 19 -8.48 -2.22 -9.39
C LEU A 19 -9.07 -1.47 -10.59
N GLN A 20 -8.37 -0.46 -11.08
CA GLN A 20 -8.83 0.41 -12.16
C GLN A 20 -8.13 0.16 -13.50
N ASP A 21 -7.25 -0.85 -13.57
CA ASP A 21 -6.46 -1.18 -14.77
C ASP A 21 -5.63 0.02 -15.30
N GLU A 22 -5.07 0.80 -14.37
CA GLU A 22 -4.18 1.92 -14.69
C GLU A 22 -2.80 1.42 -15.18
N PRO A 23 -1.94 2.29 -15.75
CA PRO A 23 -0.62 1.88 -16.24
C PRO A 23 0.26 1.11 -15.24
N GLY A 24 0.09 1.35 -13.94
CA GLY A 24 0.77 0.63 -12.86
C GLY A 24 0.20 -0.76 -12.53
N ALA A 25 -0.99 -1.12 -13.03
CA ALA A 25 -1.72 -2.33 -12.68
C ALA A 25 -0.90 -3.62 -12.93
N ALA A 26 -0.18 -3.68 -14.05
CA ALA A 26 0.64 -4.84 -14.41
C ALA A 26 1.78 -5.11 -13.40
N GLN A 27 2.36 -4.05 -12.82
CA GLN A 27 3.39 -4.20 -11.79
C GLN A 27 2.80 -4.77 -10.50
N VAL A 28 1.64 -4.26 -10.08
CA VAL A 28 0.94 -4.74 -8.88
C VAL A 28 0.45 -6.18 -9.06
N ALA A 29 -0.09 -6.52 -10.24
CA ALA A 29 -0.51 -7.88 -10.58
C ALA A 29 0.64 -8.89 -10.46
N ARG A 30 1.83 -8.53 -10.95
CA ARG A 30 3.03 -9.36 -10.80
C ARG A 30 3.41 -9.59 -9.33
N LEU A 31 3.30 -8.57 -8.48
CA LEU A 31 3.55 -8.72 -7.05
C LEU A 31 2.52 -9.63 -6.38
N LEU A 32 1.24 -9.50 -6.75
CA LEU A 32 0.17 -10.38 -6.27
C LEU A 32 0.42 -11.83 -6.67
N GLU A 33 0.81 -12.10 -7.91
CA GLU A 33 1.20 -13.44 -8.37
C GLU A 33 2.39 -14.01 -7.58
N ASN A 34 3.42 -13.21 -7.36
CA ASN A 34 4.57 -13.61 -6.55
C ASN A 34 4.19 -13.87 -5.09
N ALA A 35 3.25 -13.12 -4.53
CA ALA A 35 2.74 -13.34 -3.18
C ALA A 35 1.93 -14.64 -3.08
N LYS A 36 1.09 -14.95 -4.08
CA LYS A 36 0.40 -16.25 -4.18
C LYS A 36 1.39 -17.41 -4.25
N ALA A 37 2.49 -17.23 -4.99
CA ALA A 37 3.57 -18.20 -5.09
C ALA A 37 4.54 -18.20 -3.89
N GLN A 38 4.23 -17.47 -2.81
CA GLN A 38 5.05 -17.35 -1.59
C GLN A 38 6.48 -16.83 -1.81
N ARG A 39 6.71 -16.11 -2.92
CA ARG A 39 8.02 -15.51 -3.25
C ARG A 39 8.21 -14.14 -2.63
N VAL A 40 7.13 -13.47 -2.26
CA VAL A 40 7.13 -12.17 -1.58
C VAL A 40 6.05 -12.12 -0.50
N HIS A 41 6.14 -11.16 0.40
CA HIS A 41 5.05 -10.78 1.29
C HIS A 41 4.48 -9.43 0.87
N LEU A 42 3.15 -9.34 0.73
CA LEU A 42 2.45 -8.09 0.51
C LEU A 42 1.72 -7.70 1.79
N TRP A 43 1.95 -6.47 2.22
CA TRP A 43 1.34 -5.87 3.40
C TRP A 43 0.54 -4.64 2.98
N MET A 44 -0.50 -4.33 3.74
CA MET A 44 -1.24 -3.08 3.59
C MET A 44 -1.75 -2.63 4.95
N CYS A 45 -1.59 -1.35 5.27
CA CYS A 45 -2.21 -0.79 6.47
C CYS A 45 -3.71 -0.61 6.22
N ILE A 46 -4.53 -0.89 7.23
CA ILE A 46 -5.99 -0.72 7.13
C ILE A 46 -6.41 0.72 6.80
N ILE A 47 -5.58 1.72 7.14
CA ILE A 47 -5.84 3.13 6.79
C ILE A 47 -5.73 3.37 5.28
N ASN A 48 -4.70 2.82 4.63
CA ASN A 48 -4.55 2.93 3.17
C ASN A 48 -5.66 2.17 2.44
N PHE A 49 -6.10 1.03 3.00
CA PHE A 49 -7.25 0.30 2.45
C PHE A 49 -8.54 1.13 2.57
N ALA A 50 -8.80 1.72 3.74
CA ALA A 50 -9.96 2.58 3.96
C ALA A 50 -9.96 3.80 3.03
N GLU A 51 -8.79 4.40 2.77
CA GLU A 51 -8.65 5.49 1.80
C GLU A 51 -9.04 5.04 0.38
N ALA A 52 -8.54 3.90 -0.09
CA ALA A 52 -8.90 3.34 -1.38
C ALA A 52 -10.41 3.05 -1.49
N MET A 53 -11.03 2.53 -0.42
CA MET A 53 -12.47 2.24 -0.41
C MET A 53 -13.33 3.51 -0.38
N TYR A 54 -12.92 4.54 0.37
CA TYR A 54 -13.59 5.85 0.35
C TYR A 54 -13.54 6.47 -1.05
N ILE A 55 -12.38 6.44 -1.71
CA ILE A 55 -12.23 6.93 -3.09
C ILE A 55 -13.15 6.15 -4.03
N THR A 56 -13.14 4.82 -3.92
CA THR A 56 -14.00 3.93 -4.73
C THR A 56 -15.48 4.24 -4.51
N GLU A 57 -15.92 4.43 -3.27
CA GLU A 57 -17.33 4.73 -2.95
C GLU A 57 -17.75 6.09 -3.47
N ARG A 58 -16.89 7.10 -3.31
CA ARG A 58 -17.14 8.44 -3.82
C ARG A 58 -17.30 8.46 -5.34
N GLU A 59 -16.56 7.61 -6.05
CA GLU A 59 -16.55 7.57 -7.52
C GLU A 59 -17.59 6.61 -8.12
N ARG A 60 -17.87 5.49 -7.45
CA ARG A 60 -18.63 4.36 -8.02
C ARG A 60 -19.83 3.93 -7.18
N GLY A 61 -20.03 4.52 -6.01
CA GLY A 61 -21.13 4.23 -5.10
C GLY A 61 -20.94 2.99 -4.23
N LEU A 62 -21.75 2.90 -3.17
CA LEU A 62 -21.62 1.91 -2.10
C LEU A 62 -21.68 0.45 -2.58
N GLU A 63 -22.59 0.11 -3.50
CA GLU A 63 -22.71 -1.27 -3.99
C GLU A 63 -21.43 -1.72 -4.69
N LYS A 64 -20.81 -0.85 -5.50
CA LYS A 64 -19.56 -1.19 -6.17
C LYS A 64 -18.39 -1.30 -5.20
N THR A 65 -18.40 -0.50 -4.13
CA THR A 65 -17.39 -0.62 -3.06
C THR A 65 -17.50 -1.95 -2.33
N LYS A 66 -18.71 -2.46 -2.04
CA LYS A 66 -18.88 -3.79 -1.43
C LYS A 66 -18.30 -4.90 -2.29
N ASP A 67 -18.57 -4.88 -3.60
CA ASP A 67 -17.97 -5.83 -4.56
C ASP A 67 -16.44 -5.72 -4.56
N THR A 68 -15.92 -4.50 -4.46
CA THR A 68 -14.48 -4.22 -4.45
C THR A 68 -13.82 -4.76 -3.19
N ILE A 69 -14.43 -4.56 -2.01
CA ILE A 69 -13.96 -5.13 -0.74
C ILE A 69 -13.90 -6.66 -0.86
N ALA A 70 -14.98 -7.29 -1.32
CA ALA A 70 -15.03 -8.74 -1.48
C ALA A 70 -13.96 -9.26 -2.44
N ALA A 71 -13.66 -8.55 -3.53
CA ALA A 71 -12.59 -8.91 -4.45
C ALA A 71 -11.20 -8.77 -3.81
N VAL A 72 -10.96 -7.66 -3.08
CA VAL A 72 -9.68 -7.40 -2.40
C VAL A 72 -9.40 -8.42 -1.30
N ASP A 73 -10.42 -8.86 -0.56
CA ASP A 73 -10.29 -9.90 0.48
C ASP A 73 -9.81 -11.26 -0.07
N THR A 74 -9.92 -11.50 -1.38
CA THR A 74 -9.38 -12.72 -2.03
C THR A 74 -7.91 -12.60 -2.43
N LEU A 75 -7.33 -11.39 -2.35
CA LEU A 75 -5.94 -11.13 -2.73
C LEU A 75 -4.99 -11.61 -1.62
N PRO A 76 -3.75 -12.02 -1.96
CA PRO A 76 -2.72 -12.45 -1.00
C PRO A 76 -2.09 -11.25 -0.26
N ILE A 77 -2.90 -10.30 0.20
CA ILE A 77 -2.46 -9.11 0.93
C ILE A 77 -2.69 -9.34 2.41
N ARG A 78 -1.66 -9.10 3.23
CA ARG A 78 -1.76 -9.16 4.69
C ARG A 78 -2.11 -7.78 5.23
N PHE A 79 -3.35 -7.61 5.65
CA PHE A 79 -3.80 -6.38 6.30
C PHE A 79 -3.23 -6.26 7.72
N VAL A 80 -2.82 -5.04 8.07
CA VAL A 80 -2.32 -4.70 9.41
C VAL A 80 -3.21 -3.62 10.00
N ASP A 81 -3.82 -3.93 11.13
CA ASP A 81 -4.59 -2.97 11.93
C ASP A 81 -3.67 -1.95 12.60
N VAL A 82 -4.20 -0.74 12.83
CA VAL A 82 -3.46 0.31 13.50
C VAL A 82 -3.38 0.06 15.01
N HIS A 83 -2.22 -0.39 15.47
CA HIS A 83 -1.85 -0.34 16.87
C HIS A 83 -1.17 0.99 17.22
N ARG A 84 -1.13 1.31 18.52
CA ARG A 84 -0.61 2.58 19.04
C ARG A 84 0.80 2.92 18.54
N ALA A 85 1.71 1.94 18.49
CA ALA A 85 3.07 2.17 18.02
C ALA A 85 3.11 2.62 16.55
N LEU A 86 2.34 1.98 15.66
CA LEU A 86 2.24 2.32 14.24
C LEU A 86 1.64 3.73 14.07
N ALA A 87 0.59 4.06 14.83
CA ALA A 87 -0.01 5.39 14.81
C ALA A 87 0.96 6.50 15.22
N LEU A 88 1.75 6.27 16.28
CA LEU A 88 2.75 7.25 16.73
C LEU A 88 3.91 7.39 15.73
N ALA A 89 4.34 6.30 15.10
CA ALA A 89 5.34 6.34 14.03
C ALA A 89 4.83 7.13 12.82
N ALA A 90 3.61 6.87 12.35
CA ALA A 90 2.99 7.64 11.26
C ALA A 90 2.86 9.14 11.61
N ALA A 91 2.46 9.46 12.85
CA ALA A 91 2.40 10.85 13.32
C ALA A 91 3.78 11.52 13.31
N HIS A 92 4.83 10.81 13.73
CA HIS A 92 6.21 11.30 13.67
C HIS A 92 6.65 11.56 12.23
N ILE A 93 6.41 10.63 11.30
CA ILE A 93 6.73 10.81 9.88
C ILE A 93 6.00 12.02 9.31
N LYS A 94 4.68 12.13 9.53
CA LYS A 94 3.89 13.27 9.04
C LYS A 94 4.35 14.62 9.60
N ALA A 95 4.86 14.64 10.83
CA ALA A 95 5.38 15.87 11.44
C ALA A 95 6.66 16.38 10.77
N HIS A 96 7.44 15.50 10.14
CA HIS A 96 8.73 15.84 9.52
C HIS A 96 8.71 15.83 7.98
N HIS A 97 7.67 15.26 7.36
CA HIS A 97 7.54 15.15 5.90
C HIS A 97 6.18 15.65 5.40
N PRO A 98 6.13 16.41 4.30
CA PRO A 98 4.89 16.96 3.76
C PRO A 98 4.15 15.94 2.88
N ILE A 99 3.78 14.78 3.44
CA ILE A 99 2.99 13.73 2.78
C ILE A 99 1.58 13.64 3.35
N ALA A 100 0.62 12.99 2.69
CA ALA A 100 -0.69 12.74 3.32
C ALA A 100 -0.56 11.90 4.61
N PHE A 101 -1.53 12.02 5.52
CA PHE A 101 -1.43 11.28 6.79
C PHE A 101 -1.62 9.77 6.59
N ALA A 102 -2.45 9.35 5.63
CA ALA A 102 -2.58 7.95 5.23
C ALA A 102 -1.26 7.38 4.67
N ASP A 103 -0.53 8.16 3.86
CA ASP A 103 0.78 7.77 3.33
C ASP A 103 1.81 7.57 4.43
N ALA A 104 1.76 8.40 5.48
CA ALA A 104 2.62 8.21 6.64
C ALA A 104 2.42 6.84 7.32
N PHE A 105 1.22 6.24 7.24
CA PHE A 105 1.01 4.86 7.69
C PHE A 105 1.65 3.82 6.79
N ALA A 106 1.64 4.02 5.47
CA ALA A 106 2.36 3.14 4.54
C ALA A 106 3.87 3.18 4.81
N VAL A 107 4.43 4.38 5.05
CA VAL A 107 5.84 4.56 5.43
C VAL A 107 6.16 3.89 6.77
N ALA A 108 5.34 4.14 7.80
CA ALA A 108 5.53 3.54 9.11
C ALA A 108 5.48 2.00 9.05
N LEU A 109 4.53 1.45 8.29
CA LEU A 109 4.40 0.00 8.11
C LEU A 109 5.59 -0.58 7.35
N ALA A 110 6.10 0.14 6.34
CA ALA A 110 7.27 -0.28 5.58
C ALA A 110 8.53 -0.33 6.45
N GLN A 111 8.72 0.64 7.33
CA GLN A 111 9.78 0.62 8.33
C GLN A 111 9.65 -0.58 9.28
N GLU A 112 8.44 -0.84 9.81
CA GLU A 112 8.19 -1.96 10.72
C GLU A 112 8.44 -3.33 10.08
N LYS A 113 8.06 -3.50 8.80
CA LYS A 113 8.21 -4.77 8.09
C LYS A 113 9.52 -4.91 7.31
N HIS A 114 10.39 -3.89 7.33
CA HIS A 114 11.56 -3.79 6.46
C HIS A 114 11.20 -4.04 4.98
N ALA A 115 10.14 -3.38 4.53
CA ALA A 115 9.50 -3.61 3.25
C ALA A 115 9.71 -2.44 2.27
N THR A 116 9.61 -2.73 0.98
CA THR A 116 9.61 -1.73 -0.09
C THR A 116 8.19 -1.21 -0.33
N ILE A 117 8.01 0.10 -0.33
CA ILE A 117 6.71 0.71 -0.66
C ILE A 117 6.49 0.64 -2.17
N VAL A 118 5.28 0.29 -2.58
CA VAL A 118 4.86 0.29 -3.98
C VAL A 118 3.87 1.43 -4.16
N THR A 119 4.21 2.43 -4.96
CA THR A 119 3.37 3.62 -5.18
C THR A 119 3.72 4.34 -6.48
N GLY A 120 2.78 5.11 -7.02
CA GLY A 120 3.03 6.10 -8.08
C GLY A 120 2.98 7.54 -7.58
N ASP A 121 2.76 7.78 -6.28
CA ASP A 121 2.58 9.11 -5.72
C ASP A 121 3.92 9.84 -5.51
N PRO A 122 4.19 10.95 -6.23
CA PRO A 122 5.45 11.68 -6.13
C PRO A 122 5.72 12.28 -4.74
N GLU A 123 4.73 12.42 -3.85
CA GLU A 123 4.91 12.90 -2.48
C GLU A 123 5.89 12.01 -1.69
N PHE A 124 5.92 10.71 -1.98
CA PHE A 124 6.84 9.74 -1.36
C PHE A 124 8.32 10.01 -1.67
N LYS A 125 8.66 10.87 -2.65
CA LYS A 125 10.05 11.28 -2.88
C LYS A 125 10.67 11.92 -1.62
N THR A 126 9.86 12.58 -0.81
CA THR A 126 10.29 13.26 0.43
C THR A 126 10.70 12.32 1.56
N VAL A 127 10.42 11.01 1.44
CA VAL A 127 10.76 9.96 2.42
C VAL A 127 11.64 8.87 1.81
N SER A 128 12.14 9.06 0.59
CA SER A 128 12.94 8.06 -0.15
C SER A 128 14.29 7.75 0.49
N ASP A 129 14.74 8.56 1.44
CA ASP A 129 15.91 8.32 2.29
C ASP A 129 15.63 7.41 3.50
N GLN A 130 14.36 7.21 3.86
CA GLN A 130 13.95 6.39 5.02
C GLN A 130 13.49 4.99 4.65
N VAL A 131 12.99 4.82 3.43
CA VAL A 131 12.36 3.58 2.96
C VAL A 131 12.68 3.34 1.48
N SER A 132 12.75 2.07 1.09
CA SER A 132 12.85 1.69 -0.32
C SER A 132 11.50 1.87 -1.01
N ILE A 133 11.52 2.35 -2.26
CA ILE A 133 10.29 2.62 -3.05
C ILE A 133 10.42 1.96 -4.43
N GLU A 134 9.42 1.15 -4.80
CA GLU A 134 9.18 0.66 -6.16
C GLU A 134 8.13 1.56 -6.82
N TRP A 135 8.58 2.39 -7.76
CA TRP A 135 7.74 3.35 -8.46
C TRP A 135 6.85 2.68 -9.53
N LEU A 136 5.55 2.93 -9.45
CA LEU A 136 4.57 2.51 -10.45
C LEU A 136 4.56 3.46 -11.65
N LYS A 137 4.29 2.91 -12.84
CA LYS A 137 3.97 3.72 -14.01
C LYS A 137 2.72 4.56 -13.75
N ARG A 138 2.75 5.80 -14.22
CA ARG A 138 1.65 6.75 -14.16
C ARG A 138 1.03 6.94 -15.54
N ALA A 139 -0.24 7.31 -15.58
CA ALA A 139 -0.91 7.79 -16.78
C ALA A 139 -0.47 9.22 -17.13
#